data_AF-A0A7K4H8G7-F1
#
_entry.id   AF-A0A7K4H8G7-F1
#
_cell.length_a   1.000
_cell.length_b   1.000
_cell.length_c   1.000
_cell.angle_alpha   90.00
_cell.angle_beta   90.00
_cell.angle_gamma   90.00
#
_symmetry.space_group_name_H-M   'P 1'
#
loop_
_entity.id
_entity.type
_entity.pdbx_description
1 polymer ?
#
loop_
_entity_poly.entity_id
_entity_poly.type
_entity_poly.pdbx_seq_one_letter_code
_entity_poly.pdbx_strand_id
1 'polypeptide(L)'
;MAKIKSVAIVLGIFLLIGIIHGIISDSFNVFVSWLLIGIWLIYSFKVLKNIKQYREFNSPHNTAFFTIGPVFVGIFYSIWGNFTGLLGENLLEGSNLYLSWWSILFGFPYVFYGSISLYRCFKKYNVIYFGRKSVKARVFGYFLGISIILFIIIYWISFYSVIDFYESLIIPLHFLIDLNLLIFLISTISILIVQGLVGGQTRLPHLSRDYITQRTRRLNTLTSPRGSTTPRRQSVRTTTRSSSKPSTRTVSRTSRSVSHSTRSTPTTQRRTTSSKSKTTTRNVSQKPRNFNLYKPKAASLATEDFKCIFCFKLPEFPKDNGRGIVLCPKCRYPAHADEFKDWLTSSNLCSRCNAPIPSNFRRNPKIISVKNYIIIIKHFVKNIR
;
A
#
# COMPACT_ATOMS: atom_id res chain seq x y z
N MET A 1 12.57 13.97 2.06
CA MET A 1 13.44 14.16 3.24
C MET A 1 13.22 15.57 3.77
N ALA A 2 13.02 15.76 5.08
CA ALA A 2 13.31 17.07 5.64
C ALA A 2 14.78 17.36 5.31
N LYS A 3 15.12 18.58 4.88
CA LYS A 3 16.53 18.92 4.69
C LYS A 3 17.18 18.68 6.05
N ILE A 4 18.28 17.90 6.11
CA ILE A 4 18.99 17.58 7.36
C ILE A 4 19.20 18.85 8.20
N LYS A 5 19.42 19.98 7.52
CA LYS A 5 19.45 21.34 8.06
C LYS A 5 18.26 21.67 8.98
N SER A 6 17.01 21.42 8.58
CA SER A 6 15.83 21.75 9.40
C SER A 6 15.73 20.91 10.67
N VAL A 7 16.14 19.64 10.62
CA VAL A 7 16.17 18.76 11.81
C VAL A 7 17.23 19.23 12.80
N ALA A 8 18.43 19.56 12.29
CA ALA A 8 19.52 20.07 13.11
C ALA A 8 19.18 21.42 13.76
N ILE A 9 18.49 22.32 13.04
CA ILE A 9 18.04 23.60 13.59
C ILE A 9 17.07 23.40 14.74
N VAL A 10 16.04 22.55 14.57
CA VAL A 10 15.06 22.29 15.64
C VAL A 10 15.75 21.68 16.86
N LEU A 11 16.60 20.67 16.67
CA LEU A 11 17.36 20.09 17.79
C LEU A 11 18.28 21.11 18.47
N GLY A 12 18.96 21.97 17.70
CA GLY A 12 19.84 23.00 18.24
C GLY A 12 19.09 24.01 19.11
N ILE A 13 17.89 24.42 18.69
CA ILE A 13 17.03 25.32 19.47
C ILE A 13 16.60 24.66 20.79
N PHE A 14 16.08 23.43 20.74
CA PHE A 14 15.65 22.72 21.95
C PHE A 14 16.81 22.36 22.88
N LEU A 15 18.00 22.09 22.33
CA LEU A 15 19.22 21.89 23.11
C LEU A 15 19.60 23.18 23.84
N LEU A 16 19.60 24.33 23.17
CA LEU A 16 19.92 25.62 23.78
C LEU A 16 18.92 25.99 24.88
N ILE A 17 17.62 25.86 24.62
CA ILE A 17 16.57 26.10 25.62
C ILE A 17 16.75 25.16 26.81
N GLY A 18 17.02 23.87 26.55
CA GLY A 18 17.29 22.89 27.58
C GLY A 18 18.48 23.29 28.45
N ILE A 19 19.59 23.76 27.86
CA ILE A 19 20.78 24.19 28.61
C ILE A 19 20.43 25.37 29.52
N ILE A 20 19.76 26.39 28.98
CA ILE A 20 19.38 27.60 29.74
C ILE A 20 18.47 27.23 30.92
N HIS A 21 17.39 26.49 30.66
CA HIS A 21 16.45 26.11 31.71
C HIS A 21 17.04 25.10 32.70
N GLY A 22 17.87 24.16 32.23
CA GLY A 22 18.55 23.20 33.09
C GLY A 22 19.49 23.86 34.08
N ILE A 23 20.23 24.90 33.66
CA ILE A 23 21.10 25.69 34.54
C ILE A 23 20.28 26.55 35.51
N ILE A 24 19.23 27.23 35.04
CA ILE A 24 18.39 28.09 35.90
C ILE A 24 17.69 27.29 37.00
N SER A 25 17.21 26.08 36.67
CA SER A 25 16.48 25.23 37.61
C SER A 25 17.38 24.20 38.33
N ASP A 26 18.70 24.22 38.09
CA ASP A 26 19.68 23.24 38.56
C ASP A 26 19.17 21.78 38.43
N SER A 27 18.58 21.46 37.28
CA SER A 27 17.88 20.19 37.07
C SER A 27 18.19 19.57 35.71
N PHE A 28 18.87 18.43 35.74
CA PHE A 28 19.14 17.63 34.55
C PHE A 28 17.84 17.11 33.90
N ASN A 29 16.83 16.77 34.70
CA ASN A 29 15.52 16.32 34.22
C ASN A 29 14.85 17.40 33.36
N VAL A 30 14.93 18.68 33.75
CA VAL A 30 14.41 19.81 32.96
C VAL A 30 15.14 19.92 31.61
N PHE A 31 16.47 19.82 31.62
CA PHE A 31 17.29 19.83 30.40
C PHE A 31 16.86 18.72 29.41
N VAL A 32 16.80 17.47 29.88
CA VAL A 32 16.45 16.33 29.02
C VAL A 32 15.02 16.44 28.51
N SER A 33 14.09 16.95 29.33
CA SER A 33 12.69 17.13 28.94
C SER A 33 12.55 18.08 27.74
N TRP A 34 13.27 19.19 27.72
CA TRP A 34 13.32 20.08 26.56
C TRP A 34 13.89 19.40 25.30
N LEU A 35 14.98 18.65 25.45
CA LEU A 35 15.55 17.89 24.34
C LEU A 35 14.55 16.88 23.76
N LEU A 36 13.83 16.17 24.63
CA LEU A 36 12.80 15.22 24.23
C LEU A 36 11.63 15.90 23.52
N ILE A 37 11.15 17.06 23.98
CA ILE A 37 10.12 17.82 23.23
C ILE A 37 10.59 18.10 21.79
N GLY A 38 11.85 18.46 21.59
CA GLY A 38 12.43 18.64 20.27
C GLY A 38 12.41 17.37 19.40
N ILE A 39 12.82 16.23 19.98
CA ILE A 39 12.79 14.91 19.31
C ILE A 39 11.35 14.52 18.96
N TRP A 40 10.41 14.71 19.89
CA TRP A 40 9.00 14.47 19.70
C TRP A 40 8.46 15.27 18.53
N LEU A 41 8.72 16.58 18.47
CA LEU A 41 8.25 17.45 17.38
C LEU A 41 8.76 16.98 16.02
N ILE A 42 10.05 16.66 15.91
CA ILE A 42 10.65 16.15 14.67
C ILE A 42 9.98 14.85 14.24
N TYR A 43 9.75 13.94 15.19
CA TYR A 43 9.05 12.69 14.93
C TYR A 43 7.60 12.92 14.48
N SER A 44 6.84 13.77 15.19
CA SER A 44 5.48 14.19 14.87
C SER A 44 5.37 14.75 13.45
N PHE A 45 6.24 15.69 13.07
CA PHE A 45 6.26 16.24 11.72
C PHE A 45 6.55 15.16 10.66
N LYS A 46 7.46 14.23 10.96
CA LYS A 46 7.77 13.10 10.05
C LYS A 46 6.57 12.17 9.90
N VAL A 47 5.86 11.86 10.99
CA VAL A 47 4.64 11.06 10.97
C VAL A 47 3.56 11.74 10.15
N LEU A 48 3.25 13.01 10.41
CA LEU A 48 2.23 13.78 9.67
C LEU A 48 2.54 13.87 8.17
N LYS A 49 3.81 14.14 7.82
CA LYS A 49 4.26 14.16 6.43
C LYS A 49 4.06 12.81 5.75
N ASN A 50 4.41 11.72 6.42
CA ASN A 50 4.22 10.38 5.88
C ASN A 50 2.73 10.04 5.76
N ILE A 51 1.88 10.43 6.72
CA ILE A 51 0.41 10.26 6.62
C ILE A 51 -0.12 10.98 5.39
N LYS A 52 0.27 12.24 5.18
CA LYS A 52 -0.14 13.01 3.99
C LYS A 52 0.27 12.31 2.70
N GLN A 53 1.52 11.87 2.60
CA GLN A 53 2.02 11.15 1.44
C GLN A 53 1.25 9.84 1.21
N TYR A 54 0.97 9.06 2.26
CA TYR A 54 0.22 7.81 2.11
C TYR A 54 -1.23 8.05 1.71
N ARG A 55 -1.85 9.13 2.22
CA ARG A 55 -3.20 9.55 1.84
C ARG A 55 -3.28 9.94 0.36
N GLU A 56 -2.28 10.63 -0.17
CA GLU A 56 -2.21 10.98 -1.60
C GLU A 56 -2.24 9.74 -2.51
N PHE A 57 -1.63 8.63 -2.06
CA PHE A 57 -1.62 7.37 -2.81
C PHE A 57 -2.70 6.36 -2.37
N ASN A 58 -3.62 6.74 -1.49
CA ASN A 58 -4.59 5.82 -0.85
C ASN A 58 -3.92 4.55 -0.28
N SER A 59 -2.68 4.67 0.19
CA SER A 59 -1.89 3.56 0.68
C SER A 59 -2.25 3.25 2.14
N PRO A 60 -2.43 1.98 2.51
CA PRO A 60 -2.64 1.61 3.90
C PRO A 60 -1.40 1.95 4.75
N HIS A 61 -1.62 2.31 6.02
CA HIS A 61 -0.54 2.57 6.98
C HIS A 61 0.02 1.25 7.56
N ASN A 62 0.35 0.29 6.69
CA ASN A 62 0.76 -1.07 7.05
C ASN A 62 2.28 -1.27 6.96
N THR A 63 3.06 -0.21 7.18
CA THR A 63 4.52 -0.30 7.26
C THR A 63 4.99 -0.35 8.71
N ALA A 64 6.16 -0.95 8.93
CA ALA A 64 6.79 -1.02 10.26
C ALA A 64 6.90 0.36 10.93
N PHE A 65 7.10 1.43 10.15
CA PHE A 65 7.14 2.80 10.66
C PHE A 65 5.85 3.20 11.38
N PHE A 66 4.68 2.85 10.83
CA PHE A 66 3.38 3.20 11.42
C PHE A 66 2.87 2.20 12.46
N THR A 67 3.36 0.96 12.43
CA THR A 67 2.95 -0.06 13.39
C THR A 67 3.84 -0.11 14.63
N ILE A 68 5.16 0.01 14.48
CA ILE A 68 6.13 -0.07 15.58
C ILE A 68 6.45 1.32 16.13
N GLY A 69 6.65 2.31 15.25
CA GLY A 69 7.12 3.64 15.64
C GLY A 69 6.23 4.31 16.70
N PRO A 70 4.92 4.46 16.46
CA PRO A 70 3.98 5.01 17.44
C PRO A 70 3.96 4.24 18.77
N VAL A 71 4.03 2.91 18.73
CA VAL A 71 4.08 2.10 19.97
C VAL A 71 5.33 2.44 20.77
N PHE A 72 6.50 2.44 20.11
CA PHE A 72 7.77 2.75 20.76
C PHE A 72 7.78 4.16 21.37
N VAL A 73 7.33 5.16 20.61
CA VAL A 73 7.28 6.55 21.08
C VAL A 73 6.26 6.71 22.21
N GLY A 74 5.08 6.09 22.10
CA GLY A 74 4.06 6.13 23.16
C GLY A 74 4.58 5.56 24.47
N ILE A 75 5.18 4.36 24.44
CA ILE A 75 5.78 3.74 25.63
C ILE A 75 6.90 4.62 26.20
N PHE A 76 7.82 5.08 25.35
CA PHE A 76 8.97 5.88 25.79
C PHE A 76 8.53 7.18 26.49
N TYR A 77 7.60 7.94 25.91
CA TYR A 77 7.15 9.20 26.50
C TYR A 77 6.29 9.00 27.74
N SER A 78 5.52 7.90 27.84
CA SER A 78 4.84 7.56 29.09
C SER A 78 5.82 7.19 30.21
N ILE A 79 6.85 6.39 29.92
CA ILE A 79 7.91 6.07 30.90
C ILE A 79 8.64 7.34 31.34
N TRP A 80 9.01 8.19 30.38
CA TRP A 80 9.70 9.44 30.67
C TRP A 80 8.84 10.42 31.49
N GLY A 81 7.51 10.24 31.49
CA GLY A 81 6.61 10.99 32.37
C GLY A 81 7.00 10.91 33.84
N ASN A 82 7.62 9.81 34.31
CA ASN A 82 8.06 9.67 35.70
C ASN A 82 9.35 10.46 36.03
N PHE A 83 10.06 10.93 35.00
CA PHE A 83 11.37 11.58 35.11
C PHE A 83 11.37 13.02 34.61
N THR A 84 10.29 13.48 33.98
CA THR A 84 10.25 14.81 33.37
C THR A 84 10.22 15.92 34.43
N GLY A 85 11.13 16.89 34.30
CA GLY A 85 11.09 18.12 35.11
C GLY A 85 10.07 19.15 34.61
N LEU A 86 9.36 18.86 33.51
CA LEU A 86 8.38 19.74 32.89
C LEU A 86 7.04 19.01 32.75
N LEU A 87 5.94 19.66 33.13
CA LEU A 87 4.58 19.11 32.98
C LEU A 87 4.42 17.73 33.64
N GLY A 88 5.23 17.44 34.66
CA GLY A 88 5.25 16.18 35.41
C GLY A 88 4.31 16.15 36.60
N GLU A 89 3.54 17.22 36.84
CA GLU A 89 2.58 17.26 37.94
C GLU A 89 1.56 16.11 37.82
N ASN A 90 1.33 15.42 38.94
CA ASN A 90 0.34 14.35 38.98
C ASN A 90 -1.07 14.95 39.04
N LEU A 91 -1.84 14.74 37.98
CA LEU A 91 -3.22 15.20 37.83
C LEU A 91 -4.23 14.37 38.63
N LEU A 92 -3.80 13.22 39.17
CA LEU A 92 -4.63 12.30 39.96
C LEU A 92 -4.13 12.23 41.41
N GLU A 93 -4.10 13.39 42.06
CA GLU A 93 -3.75 13.50 43.47
C GLU A 93 -4.60 12.53 44.33
N GLY A 94 -3.94 11.83 45.26
CA GLY A 94 -4.60 10.87 46.16
C GLY A 94 -4.88 9.49 45.58
N SER A 95 -4.46 9.20 44.35
CA SER A 95 -4.55 7.86 43.76
C SER A 95 -3.18 7.16 43.67
N ASN A 96 -3.20 5.83 43.59
CA ASN A 96 -2.00 5.03 43.30
C ASN A 96 -1.58 5.06 41.82
N LEU A 97 -2.19 5.94 41.03
CA LEU A 97 -1.99 6.07 39.59
C LEU A 97 -1.33 7.42 39.31
N TYR A 98 -0.44 7.42 38.32
CA TYR A 98 0.19 8.62 37.82
C TYR A 98 -0.39 9.02 36.48
N LEU A 99 -0.81 10.27 36.36
CA LEU A 99 -1.17 10.85 35.09
C LEU A 99 -0.69 12.29 35.07
N SER A 100 0.15 12.65 34.12
CA SER A 100 0.65 14.02 33.98
C SER A 100 0.32 14.61 32.62
N TRP A 101 0.38 15.94 32.54
CA TRP A 101 0.24 16.66 31.27
C TRP A 101 1.26 16.19 30.23
N TRP A 102 2.47 15.84 30.66
CA TRP A 102 3.48 15.24 29.79
C TRP A 102 2.99 13.94 29.14
N SER A 103 2.52 12.99 29.95
CA SER A 103 2.03 11.70 29.45
C SER A 103 0.83 11.91 28.51
N ILE A 104 -0.09 12.84 28.82
CA ILE A 104 -1.26 13.15 27.97
C ILE A 104 -0.84 13.78 26.63
N LEU A 105 0.06 14.75 26.62
CA LEU A 105 0.42 15.46 25.39
C LEU A 105 1.35 14.64 24.50
N PHE A 106 2.33 13.97 25.10
CA PHE A 106 3.42 13.36 24.34
C PHE A 106 3.27 11.85 24.19
N GLY A 107 2.77 11.14 25.21
CA GLY A 107 2.59 9.69 25.19
C GLY A 107 1.26 9.25 24.57
N PHE A 108 0.14 9.80 25.07
CA PHE A 108 -1.21 9.32 24.77
C PHE A 108 -1.56 9.30 23.27
N PRO A 109 -1.26 10.32 22.44
CA PRO A 109 -1.59 10.27 21.02
C PRO A 109 -0.95 9.08 20.29
N TYR A 110 0.25 8.70 20.73
CA TYR A 110 1.02 7.61 20.15
C TYR A 110 0.63 6.24 20.70
N VAL A 111 0.26 6.16 21.98
CA VAL A 111 -0.42 5.00 22.57
C VAL A 111 -1.70 4.70 21.81
N PHE A 112 -2.57 5.70 21.65
CA PHE A 112 -3.84 5.57 20.94
C PHE A 112 -3.64 5.15 19.47
N TYR A 113 -2.71 5.81 18.76
CA TYR A 113 -2.37 5.43 17.39
C TYR A 113 -1.79 4.00 17.32
N GLY A 114 -0.93 3.63 18.28
CA GLY A 114 -0.35 2.30 18.43
C GLY A 114 -1.41 1.22 18.59
N SER A 115 -2.38 1.42 19.49
CA SER A 115 -3.52 0.51 19.68
C SER A 115 -4.36 0.38 18.40
N ILE A 116 -4.64 1.48 17.70
CA ILE A 116 -5.35 1.44 16.40
C ILE A 116 -4.54 0.65 15.36
N SER A 117 -3.23 0.88 15.28
CA SER A 117 -2.35 0.15 14.37
C SER A 117 -2.34 -1.35 14.67
N LEU A 118 -2.24 -1.74 15.94
CA LEU A 118 -2.29 -3.13 16.37
C LEU A 118 -3.65 -3.77 16.05
N TYR A 119 -4.76 -3.09 16.36
CA TYR A 119 -6.10 -3.52 15.97
C TYR A 119 -6.21 -3.76 14.46
N ARG A 120 -5.66 -2.84 13.64
CA ARG A 120 -5.66 -2.97 12.19
C ARG A 120 -4.80 -4.13 11.69
N CYS A 121 -3.76 -4.55 12.41
CA CYS A 121 -3.00 -5.77 12.07
C CYS A 121 -3.89 -7.02 12.06
N PHE A 122 -4.89 -7.09 12.95
CA PHE A 122 -5.82 -8.22 13.03
C PHE A 122 -7.00 -8.09 12.05
N LYS A 123 -7.55 -6.88 11.86
CA LYS A 123 -8.79 -6.69 11.11
C LYS A 123 -8.63 -6.21 9.67
N LYS A 124 -7.64 -5.38 9.38
CA LYS A 124 -7.56 -4.63 8.11
C LYS A 124 -6.35 -5.01 7.26
N TYR A 125 -5.21 -5.26 7.88
CA TYR A 125 -3.96 -5.51 7.17
C TYR A 125 -3.81 -7.01 6.89
N ASN A 126 -3.43 -7.35 5.66
CA ASN A 126 -3.01 -8.71 5.32
C ASN A 126 -1.53 -8.93 5.61
N VAL A 127 -0.73 -7.91 5.27
CA VAL A 127 0.72 -7.93 5.38
C VAL A 127 1.22 -6.62 5.96
N ILE A 128 2.31 -6.70 6.72
CA ILE A 128 3.10 -5.55 7.19
C ILE A 128 4.41 -5.52 6.43
N TYR A 129 4.77 -4.35 5.92
CA TYR A 129 5.99 -4.15 5.12
C TYR A 129 7.15 -3.66 5.98
N PHE A 130 8.28 -4.36 5.84
CA PHE A 130 9.60 -4.04 6.39
C PHE A 130 10.54 -3.72 5.23
N GLY A 131 10.50 -2.47 4.76
CA GLY A 131 11.21 -2.06 3.55
C GLY A 131 10.73 -2.88 2.35
N ARG A 132 11.55 -3.82 1.89
CA ARG A 132 11.23 -4.72 0.75
C ARG A 132 10.61 -6.05 1.15
N LYS A 133 10.69 -6.44 2.43
CA LYS A 133 10.12 -7.70 2.93
C LYS A 133 8.71 -7.47 3.45
N SER A 134 7.88 -8.50 3.40
CA SER A 134 6.52 -8.46 3.95
C SER A 134 6.29 -9.64 4.89
N VAL A 135 5.63 -9.39 6.02
CA VAL A 135 5.25 -10.41 7.02
C VAL A 135 3.73 -10.44 7.11
N LYS A 136 3.14 -11.62 7.36
CA LYS A 136 1.69 -11.75 7.61
C LYS A 136 1.30 -10.88 8.80
N ALA A 137 0.33 -9.99 8.60
CA ALA A 137 0.02 -8.95 9.60
C ALA A 137 -0.49 -9.51 10.93
N ARG A 138 -1.24 -10.62 10.91
CA ARG A 138 -1.73 -11.28 12.12
C ARG A 138 -0.61 -11.87 12.98
N VAL A 139 0.33 -12.58 12.33
CA VAL A 139 1.53 -13.14 13.01
C VAL A 139 2.35 -12.01 13.62
N PHE A 140 2.57 -10.95 12.85
CA PHE A 140 3.24 -9.76 13.34
C PHE A 140 2.47 -9.08 14.48
N GLY A 141 1.14 -9.01 14.41
CA GLY A 141 0.29 -8.44 15.46
C GLY A 141 0.39 -9.19 16.79
N TYR A 142 0.40 -10.53 16.77
CA TYR A 142 0.65 -11.30 18.00
C TYR A 142 2.03 -11.05 18.57
N PHE A 143 3.06 -11.09 17.72
CA PHE A 143 4.43 -10.83 18.15
C PHE A 143 4.55 -9.44 18.77
N LEU A 144 4.06 -8.39 18.09
CA LEU A 144 4.08 -7.02 18.59
C LEU A 144 3.29 -6.88 19.89
N GLY A 145 2.09 -7.45 19.98
CA GLY A 145 1.26 -7.37 21.19
C GLY A 145 1.88 -8.07 22.39
N ILE A 146 2.43 -9.28 22.20
CA ILE A 146 3.14 -10.00 23.27
C ILE A 146 4.39 -9.23 23.69
N SER A 147 5.16 -8.68 22.75
CA SER A 147 6.31 -7.83 23.05
C SER A 147 5.94 -6.58 23.85
N ILE A 148 4.81 -5.93 23.53
CA ILE A 148 4.30 -4.78 24.30
C ILE A 148 3.98 -5.19 25.74
N ILE A 149 3.23 -6.28 25.92
CA ILE A 149 2.85 -6.78 27.26
C ILE A 149 4.09 -7.11 28.08
N LEU A 150 5.03 -7.88 27.52
CA LEU A 150 6.27 -8.25 28.18
C LEU A 150 7.09 -7.01 28.55
N PHE A 151 7.22 -6.05 27.64
CA PHE A 151 7.97 -4.83 27.89
C PHE A 151 7.38 -4.00 29.03
N ILE A 152 6.05 -3.81 29.06
CA ILE A 152 5.39 -3.04 30.13
C ILE A 152 5.54 -3.75 31.49
N ILE A 153 5.35 -5.08 31.53
CA ILE A 153 5.51 -5.86 32.77
C ILE A 153 6.95 -5.81 33.27
N ILE A 154 7.93 -6.04 32.39
CA ILE A 154 9.35 -5.97 32.74
C ILE A 154 9.69 -4.57 33.23
N TYR A 155 9.21 -3.53 32.55
CA TYR A 155 9.43 -2.15 32.98
C TYR A 155 8.89 -1.92 34.40
N TRP A 156 7.66 -2.33 34.71
CA TRP A 156 7.12 -2.15 36.06
C TRP A 156 7.90 -2.93 37.11
N ILE A 157 8.23 -4.20 36.85
CA ILE A 157 9.06 -5.00 37.76
C ILE A 157 10.41 -4.31 37.99
N SER A 158 11.12 -3.94 36.92
CA SER A 158 12.42 -3.27 37.03
C SER A 158 12.33 -1.91 37.69
N PHE A 159 11.27 -1.13 37.42
CA PHE A 159 11.06 0.18 38.03
C PHE A 159 10.88 0.05 39.55
N TYR A 160 10.10 -0.94 40.02
CA TYR A 160 9.92 -1.18 41.45
C TYR A 160 11.10 -1.89 42.12
N SER A 161 11.85 -2.73 41.42
CA SER A 161 12.96 -3.50 42.00
C SER A 161 14.30 -2.77 42.00
N VAL A 162 14.52 -1.84 41.07
CA VAL A 162 15.83 -1.18 40.86
C VAL A 162 15.79 0.28 41.34
N ILE A 163 14.72 0.66 42.01
CA ILE A 163 14.43 2.05 42.38
C ILE A 163 15.52 2.63 43.28
N ASP A 164 15.98 1.85 44.25
CA ASP A 164 17.04 2.22 45.19
C ASP A 164 18.40 2.39 44.50
N PHE A 165 18.61 1.77 43.33
CA PHE A 165 19.85 1.88 42.58
C PHE A 165 19.91 3.17 41.73
N TYR A 166 18.75 3.66 41.27
CA TYR A 166 18.67 4.82 40.36
C TYR A 166 18.71 6.18 41.06
N GLU A 167 18.50 6.24 42.38
CA GLU A 167 18.56 7.49 43.15
C GLU A 167 19.85 8.29 42.90
N SER A 168 20.96 7.61 42.59
CA SER A 168 22.27 8.23 42.34
C SER A 168 22.42 8.93 40.97
N LEU A 169 21.60 8.59 39.97
CA LEU A 169 21.77 9.06 38.59
C LEU A 169 20.57 9.84 38.06
N ILE A 170 19.35 9.39 38.34
CA ILE A 170 18.10 10.02 37.89
C ILE A 170 17.08 9.82 39.00
N ILE A 171 16.76 10.89 39.73
CA ILE A 171 15.73 10.83 40.77
C ILE A 171 14.36 10.83 40.07
N PRO A 172 13.60 9.72 40.14
CA PRO A 172 12.21 9.73 39.68
C PRO A 172 11.41 10.71 40.53
N LEU A 173 10.59 11.53 39.88
CA LEU A 173 9.76 12.51 40.57
C LEU A 173 8.49 11.87 41.16
N HIS A 174 8.05 10.76 40.56
CA HIS A 174 6.85 10.04 40.96
C HIS A 174 7.05 8.51 40.90
N PHE A 175 6.56 7.82 41.93
CA PHE A 175 6.72 6.37 42.16
C PHE A 175 5.42 5.59 41.92
N LEU A 176 4.68 5.96 40.90
CA LEU A 176 3.30 5.54 40.70
C LEU A 176 3.12 4.89 39.32
N ILE A 177 2.10 4.05 39.16
CA ILE A 177 1.83 3.36 37.90
C ILE A 177 1.28 4.40 36.90
N ASP A 178 2.00 4.65 35.80
CA ASP A 178 1.52 5.54 34.73
C ASP A 178 0.24 4.98 34.10
N LEU A 179 -0.83 5.78 34.19
CA LEU A 179 -2.16 5.42 33.73
C LEU A 179 -2.21 5.20 32.21
N ASN A 180 -1.40 5.92 31.42
CA ASN A 180 -1.36 5.71 29.97
C ASN A 180 -0.77 4.35 29.61
N LEU A 181 0.29 3.90 30.31
CA LEU A 181 0.82 2.55 30.15
C LEU A 181 -0.18 1.49 30.59
N LEU A 182 -0.90 1.72 31.70
CA LEU A 182 -1.94 0.80 32.16
C LEU A 182 -3.08 0.67 31.13
N ILE A 183 -3.59 1.80 30.62
CA ILE A 183 -4.59 1.82 29.55
C ILE A 183 -4.05 1.11 28.30
N PHE A 184 -2.78 1.35 27.94
CA PHE A 184 -2.17 0.72 26.80
C PHE A 184 -2.09 -0.80 26.97
N LEU A 185 -1.70 -1.28 28.15
CA LEU A 185 -1.64 -2.70 28.50
C LEU A 185 -3.03 -3.34 28.38
N ILE A 186 -4.05 -2.76 29.02
CA ILE A 186 -5.44 -3.25 28.98
C ILE A 186 -5.96 -3.28 27.54
N SER A 187 -5.72 -2.22 26.77
CA SER A 187 -6.13 -2.15 25.37
C SER A 187 -5.43 -3.21 24.51
N THR A 188 -4.14 -3.47 24.76
CA THR A 188 -3.36 -4.48 24.05
C THR A 188 -3.89 -5.88 24.34
N ILE A 189 -4.11 -6.22 25.61
CA ILE A 189 -4.71 -7.50 26.04
C ILE A 189 -6.09 -7.68 25.39
N SER A 190 -6.93 -6.65 25.46
CA SER A 190 -8.28 -6.67 24.87
C SER A 190 -8.24 -6.91 23.36
N ILE A 191 -7.33 -6.25 22.63
CA ILE A 191 -7.15 -6.46 21.19
C ILE A 191 -6.68 -7.89 20.90
N LEU A 192 -5.71 -8.43 21.66
CA LEU A 192 -5.21 -9.78 21.47
C LEU A 192 -6.27 -10.85 21.73
N ILE A 193 -7.06 -10.72 22.80
CA ILE A 193 -8.11 -11.68 23.14
C ILE A 193 -9.26 -11.57 22.14
N VAL A 194 -9.85 -10.39 21.99
CA VAL A 194 -11.07 -10.21 21.17
C VAL A 194 -10.75 -10.36 19.68
N GLN A 195 -9.69 -9.71 19.18
CA GLN A 195 -9.40 -9.68 17.75
C GLN A 195 -8.42 -10.76 17.32
N GLY A 196 -7.49 -11.15 18.21
CA GLY A 196 -6.58 -12.25 17.97
C GLY A 196 -7.28 -13.60 18.08
N LEU A 197 -7.88 -13.94 19.22
CA LEU A 197 -8.41 -15.30 19.43
C LEU A 197 -9.80 -15.49 18.83
N VAL A 198 -10.74 -14.57 19.12
CA VAL A 198 -12.15 -14.71 18.70
C VAL A 198 -12.39 -14.16 17.30
N GLY A 199 -11.53 -13.25 16.83
CA GLY A 199 -11.66 -12.59 15.55
C GLY A 199 -11.43 -13.53 14.36
N GLY A 200 -12.52 -13.92 13.70
CA GLY A 200 -12.46 -14.33 12.30
C GLY A 200 -11.86 -13.19 11.47
N GLN A 201 -10.90 -13.51 10.60
CA GLN A 201 -10.36 -12.53 9.67
C GLN A 201 -11.54 -12.03 8.84
N THR A 202 -11.79 -10.73 8.85
CA THR A 202 -12.63 -10.10 7.84
C THR A 202 -11.98 -10.50 6.54
N ARG A 203 -12.54 -11.50 5.86
CA ARG A 203 -12.15 -11.84 4.49
C ARG A 203 -12.32 -10.51 3.81
N LEU A 204 -11.20 -9.86 3.45
CA LEU A 204 -11.26 -8.76 2.50
C LEU A 204 -12.23 -9.25 1.45
N PRO A 205 -13.28 -8.47 1.10
CA PRO A 205 -14.14 -8.87 0.01
C PRO A 205 -13.15 -9.25 -1.05
N HIS A 206 -13.14 -10.54 -1.38
CA HIS A 206 -12.44 -11.03 -2.56
C HIS A 206 -12.82 -9.96 -3.56
N LEU A 207 -11.86 -9.31 -4.23
CA LEU A 207 -12.19 -8.46 -5.36
C LEU A 207 -12.93 -9.41 -6.29
N SER A 208 -14.23 -9.54 -6.04
CA SER A 208 -14.95 -10.70 -6.46
C SER A 208 -15.04 -10.42 -7.92
N ARG A 209 -14.98 -11.49 -8.71
CA ARG A 209 -15.16 -11.33 -10.13
C ARG A 209 -16.38 -10.45 -10.37
N ASP A 210 -17.43 -10.60 -9.57
CA ASP A 210 -18.63 -9.76 -9.59
C ASP A 210 -18.40 -8.30 -9.20
N TYR A 211 -17.63 -7.96 -8.15
CA TYR A 211 -17.32 -6.56 -7.83
C TYR A 211 -16.52 -5.87 -8.95
N ILE A 212 -15.51 -6.56 -9.49
CA ILE A 212 -14.76 -6.09 -10.67
C ILE A 212 -15.71 -5.95 -11.86
N THR A 213 -16.59 -6.93 -12.09
CA THR A 213 -17.52 -6.95 -13.23
C THR A 213 -18.60 -5.88 -13.09
N GLN A 214 -19.10 -5.61 -11.89
CA GLN A 214 -20.11 -4.58 -11.59
C GLN A 214 -19.53 -3.18 -11.72
N ARG A 215 -18.29 -2.97 -11.26
CA ARG A 215 -17.55 -1.72 -11.50
C ARG A 215 -17.28 -1.51 -13.00
N THR A 216 -16.87 -2.57 -13.70
CA THR A 216 -16.64 -2.54 -15.15
C THR A 216 -17.94 -2.29 -15.92
N ARG A 217 -19.07 -2.89 -15.51
CA ARG A 217 -20.40 -2.64 -16.09
C ARG A 217 -20.83 -1.20 -15.89
N ARG A 218 -20.73 -0.65 -14.68
CA ARG A 218 -21.03 0.77 -14.39
C ARG A 218 -20.19 1.71 -15.24
N LEU A 219 -18.89 1.45 -15.37
CA LEU A 219 -18.02 2.24 -16.23
C LEU A 219 -18.44 2.12 -17.70
N ASN A 220 -18.72 0.92 -18.20
CA ASN A 220 -19.21 0.71 -19.56
C ASN A 220 -20.58 1.37 -19.81
N THR A 221 -21.43 1.55 -18.79
CA THR A 221 -22.69 2.29 -18.94
C THR A 221 -22.46 3.80 -19.01
N LEU A 222 -21.41 4.31 -18.35
CA LEU A 222 -21.02 5.72 -18.36
C LEU A 222 -20.18 6.10 -19.58
N THR A 223 -19.39 5.18 -20.14
CA THR A 223 -18.52 5.40 -21.31
C THR A 223 -19.04 4.79 -22.60
N SER A 224 -20.14 4.03 -22.58
CA SER A 224 -20.84 3.75 -23.83
C SER A 224 -21.33 5.08 -24.37
N PRO A 225 -20.87 5.50 -25.57
CA PRO A 225 -21.47 6.65 -26.22
C PRO A 225 -22.95 6.32 -26.33
N ARG A 226 -23.81 7.18 -25.76
CA ARG A 226 -25.23 7.17 -26.08
C ARG A 226 -25.27 7.26 -27.59
N GLY A 227 -25.55 6.13 -28.24
CA GLY A 227 -25.47 5.99 -29.67
C GLY A 227 -26.30 7.09 -30.27
N SER A 228 -25.61 8.10 -30.80
CA SER A 228 -26.12 9.07 -31.75
C SER A 228 -26.41 8.29 -33.03
N THR A 229 -27.39 7.40 -32.97
CA THR A 229 -28.15 7.03 -34.13
C THR A 229 -29.06 8.22 -34.41
N THR A 230 -28.75 8.89 -35.53
CA THR A 230 -29.72 9.37 -36.53
C THR A 230 -31.08 9.85 -36.03
N PRO A 231 -31.59 11.02 -36.47
CA PRO A 231 -32.96 11.43 -36.20
C PRO A 231 -33.92 10.45 -36.88
N ARG A 232 -34.30 9.38 -36.17
CA ARG A 232 -35.41 8.52 -36.54
C ARG A 232 -36.66 9.32 -36.20
N ARG A 233 -37.30 9.86 -37.23
CA ARG A 233 -38.68 10.38 -37.20
C ARG A 233 -39.50 9.56 -36.20
N GLN A 234 -39.76 10.15 -35.04
CA GLN A 234 -40.82 9.69 -34.16
C GLN A 234 -42.12 10.03 -34.88
N SER A 235 -42.61 9.04 -35.63
CA SER A 235 -44.03 8.94 -35.93
C SER A 235 -44.76 8.93 -34.60
N VAL A 236 -45.40 10.05 -34.28
CA VAL A 236 -46.42 10.17 -33.25
C VAL A 236 -47.47 9.11 -33.56
N ARG A 237 -47.44 8.00 -32.84
CA ARG A 237 -48.57 7.07 -32.81
C ARG A 237 -49.20 7.22 -31.44
N THR A 238 -50.20 8.09 -31.42
CA THR A 238 -51.24 8.16 -30.41
C THR A 238 -51.84 6.77 -30.25
N THR A 239 -51.67 6.15 -29.09
CA THR A 239 -52.51 5.04 -28.64
C THR A 239 -52.88 5.28 -27.20
N THR A 240 -54.00 5.99 -27.05
CA THR A 240 -55.12 5.62 -26.18
C THR A 240 -54.82 4.56 -25.11
N ARG A 241 -54.76 5.06 -23.88
CA ARG A 241 -55.34 4.53 -22.65
C ARG A 241 -56.30 3.34 -22.88
N SER A 242 -55.93 2.14 -22.44
CA SER A 242 -56.89 1.13 -21.98
C SER A 242 -56.30 0.28 -20.86
N SER A 243 -56.91 0.45 -19.70
CA SER A 243 -56.94 -0.44 -18.55
C SER A 243 -57.24 -1.89 -18.95
N SER A 244 -56.49 -2.87 -18.43
CA SER A 244 -57.05 -4.03 -17.71
C SER A 244 -55.97 -5.03 -17.26
N LYS A 245 -55.93 -5.26 -15.94
CA LYS A 245 -55.74 -6.49 -15.14
C LYS A 245 -54.72 -7.61 -15.52
N PRO A 246 -54.20 -8.33 -14.50
CA PRO A 246 -53.15 -9.32 -14.64
C PRO A 246 -53.71 -10.72 -14.98
N SER A 247 -52.97 -11.51 -15.73
CA SER A 247 -53.23 -12.94 -15.87
C SER A 247 -51.95 -13.75 -15.73
N THR A 248 -51.93 -14.52 -14.65
CA THR A 248 -51.15 -15.73 -14.40
C THR A 248 -51.28 -16.70 -15.58
N ARG A 249 -50.16 -17.27 -16.08
CA ARG A 249 -50.21 -18.60 -16.70
C ARG A 249 -48.89 -19.35 -16.60
N THR A 250 -49.02 -20.55 -16.05
CA THR A 250 -48.05 -21.59 -15.79
C THR A 250 -47.89 -22.52 -17.01
N VAL A 251 -46.71 -23.17 -17.10
CA VAL A 251 -46.39 -24.43 -17.82
C VAL A 251 -46.43 -24.41 -19.37
N SER A 252 -45.29 -24.68 -20.01
CA SER A 252 -45.13 -25.98 -20.70
C SER A 252 -43.71 -26.32 -21.13
N ARG A 253 -43.43 -27.60 -20.89
CA ARG A 253 -42.25 -28.39 -21.16
C ARG A 253 -42.43 -28.99 -22.56
N THR A 254 -41.46 -28.81 -23.45
CA THR A 254 -41.42 -29.57 -24.71
C THR A 254 -40.02 -30.07 -24.98
N SER A 255 -39.98 -31.38 -25.15
CA SER A 255 -38.89 -32.25 -25.55
C SER A 255 -38.68 -32.22 -27.07
N ARG A 256 -37.59 -32.91 -27.48
CA ARG A 256 -37.34 -33.59 -28.76
C ARG A 256 -36.55 -32.84 -29.85
N SER A 257 -35.34 -33.34 -30.13
CA SER A 257 -34.88 -33.98 -31.39
C SER A 257 -33.34 -33.85 -31.48
N VAL A 258 -32.55 -34.86 -31.09
CA VAL A 258 -32.03 -35.96 -31.93
C VAL A 258 -31.85 -35.61 -33.41
N SER A 259 -30.60 -35.42 -33.83
CA SER A 259 -30.16 -35.73 -35.18
C SER A 259 -28.72 -36.27 -35.14
N HIS A 260 -28.63 -37.58 -35.39
CA HIS A 260 -27.42 -38.34 -35.69
C HIS A 260 -26.70 -37.78 -36.93
N SER A 261 -25.37 -37.75 -36.90
CA SER A 261 -24.54 -37.81 -38.11
C SER A 261 -23.31 -38.64 -37.82
N THR A 262 -23.39 -39.90 -38.22
CA THR A 262 -22.27 -40.84 -38.39
C THR A 262 -21.69 -40.63 -39.79
N ARG A 263 -20.39 -40.39 -39.90
CA ARG A 263 -19.66 -40.68 -41.14
C ARG A 263 -18.24 -41.13 -40.87
N SER A 264 -18.05 -42.41 -41.14
CA SER A 264 -16.82 -43.18 -41.19
C SER A 264 -16.02 -42.85 -42.47
N THR A 265 -14.71 -42.65 -42.31
CA THR A 265 -13.54 -43.13 -43.10
C THR A 265 -13.54 -43.04 -44.66
N PRO A 266 -12.40 -42.75 -45.34
CA PRO A 266 -11.17 -43.53 -45.17
C PRO A 266 -9.81 -42.81 -45.20
N THR A 267 -8.91 -43.48 -44.49
CA THR A 267 -7.46 -43.57 -44.56
C THR A 267 -6.86 -43.23 -45.94
N THR A 268 -5.96 -42.24 -45.97
CA THR A 268 -4.96 -42.13 -47.04
C THR A 268 -3.61 -41.84 -46.41
N GLN A 269 -2.76 -42.86 -46.43
CA GLN A 269 -1.33 -42.73 -46.17
C GLN A 269 -0.73 -41.80 -47.22
N ARG A 270 -0.12 -40.69 -46.79
CA ARG A 270 0.83 -39.96 -47.62
C ARG A 270 2.12 -39.73 -46.85
N ARG A 271 3.06 -40.65 -47.08
CA ARG A 271 4.50 -40.47 -46.91
C ARG A 271 4.90 -39.22 -47.71
N THR A 272 5.39 -38.18 -47.03
CA THR A 272 6.26 -37.17 -47.67
C THR A 272 7.40 -36.82 -46.72
N THR A 273 8.56 -37.27 -47.15
CA THR A 273 9.93 -36.81 -46.92
C THR A 273 10.13 -35.55 -46.07
N SER A 274 10.84 -35.76 -44.96
CA SER A 274 11.57 -34.77 -44.18
C SER A 274 12.43 -33.88 -45.09
N SER A 275 11.99 -32.64 -45.31
CA SER A 275 12.88 -31.53 -45.67
C SER A 275 13.19 -30.74 -44.40
N LYS A 276 14.43 -30.87 -43.93
CA LYS A 276 15.01 -29.98 -42.91
C LYS A 276 15.04 -28.55 -43.48
N SER A 277 13.97 -27.80 -43.26
CA SER A 277 14.03 -26.35 -43.37
C SER A 277 14.90 -25.84 -42.22
N LYS A 278 16.15 -25.49 -42.54
CA LYS A 278 16.98 -24.65 -41.68
C LYS A 278 16.25 -23.30 -41.57
N THR A 279 15.47 -23.13 -40.52
CA THR A 279 14.94 -21.82 -40.12
C THR A 279 16.13 -20.97 -39.69
N THR A 280 16.73 -20.25 -40.63
CA THR A 280 17.73 -19.22 -40.36
C THR A 280 17.01 -18.11 -39.60
N THR A 281 17.12 -18.12 -38.27
CA THR A 281 16.75 -17.00 -37.40
C THR A 281 17.63 -15.82 -37.74
N ARG A 282 17.19 -15.05 -38.76
CA ARG A 282 17.81 -13.80 -39.18
C ARG A 282 17.56 -12.78 -38.05
N ASN A 283 18.43 -12.77 -37.05
CA ASN A 283 18.55 -11.70 -36.06
C ASN A 283 19.12 -10.46 -36.74
N VAL A 284 18.34 -9.86 -37.65
CA VAL A 284 18.68 -8.55 -38.19
C VAL A 284 18.34 -7.54 -37.09
N SER A 285 19.36 -7.12 -36.37
CA SER A 285 19.32 -5.92 -35.53
C SER A 285 19.14 -4.70 -36.43
N GLN A 286 17.94 -4.54 -37.01
CA GLN A 286 17.60 -3.31 -37.72
C GLN A 286 17.37 -2.23 -36.68
N LYS A 287 18.21 -1.20 -36.73
CA LYS A 287 18.02 0.04 -35.99
C LYS A 287 16.61 0.58 -36.30
N PRO A 288 15.80 0.97 -35.29
CA PRO A 288 14.43 1.40 -35.54
C PRO A 288 14.42 2.66 -36.41
N ARG A 289 13.86 2.56 -37.63
CA ARG A 289 13.79 3.68 -38.59
C ARG A 289 12.83 4.80 -38.17
N ASN A 290 11.89 4.54 -37.25
CA ASN A 290 10.92 5.54 -36.79
C ASN A 290 10.72 5.46 -35.27
N PHE A 291 11.37 6.36 -34.54
CA PHE A 291 11.32 6.44 -33.07
C PHE A 291 9.94 6.85 -32.53
N ASN A 292 9.14 7.61 -33.30
CA ASN A 292 7.84 8.12 -32.85
C ASN A 292 6.79 7.02 -32.60
N LEU A 293 6.96 5.85 -33.22
CA LEU A 293 6.12 4.67 -32.96
C LEU A 293 6.28 4.11 -31.55
N TYR A 294 7.41 4.40 -30.91
CA TYR A 294 7.79 3.89 -29.59
C TYR A 294 7.65 4.94 -28.48
N LYS A 295 7.25 6.17 -28.82
CA LYS A 295 7.00 7.24 -27.87
C LYS A 295 5.73 6.95 -27.04
N PRO A 296 5.82 6.91 -25.70
CA PRO A 296 4.65 6.83 -24.82
C PRO A 296 3.68 7.98 -25.09
N LYS A 297 2.37 7.70 -25.04
CA LYS A 297 1.35 8.75 -25.12
C LYS A 297 1.17 9.37 -23.73
N ALA A 298 2.06 10.29 -23.37
CA ALA A 298 2.00 11.11 -22.16
C ALA A 298 1.94 12.60 -22.53
N ALA A 299 1.38 13.43 -21.65
CA ALA A 299 1.26 14.88 -21.87
C ALA A 299 2.64 15.56 -21.91
N SER A 300 3.55 15.15 -21.04
CA SER A 300 4.96 15.51 -21.02
C SER A 300 5.79 14.23 -20.97
N LEU A 301 6.85 14.13 -21.76
CA LEU A 301 7.78 12.99 -21.67
C LEU A 301 8.75 13.22 -20.51
N ALA A 302 8.76 12.33 -19.53
CA ALA A 302 9.80 12.23 -18.52
C ALA A 302 10.47 10.85 -18.58
N THR A 303 11.65 10.72 -17.96
CA THR A 303 12.34 9.42 -17.84
C THR A 303 11.46 8.36 -17.16
N GLU A 304 10.54 8.79 -16.29
CA GLU A 304 9.56 7.96 -15.59
C GLU A 304 8.59 7.23 -16.54
N ASP A 305 8.22 7.86 -17.67
CA ASP A 305 7.29 7.28 -18.64
C ASP A 305 7.88 6.12 -19.43
N PHE A 306 9.20 5.92 -19.33
CA PHE A 306 9.91 4.82 -19.98
C PHE A 306 10.15 3.62 -19.05
N LYS A 307 9.77 3.73 -17.78
CA LYS A 307 9.90 2.63 -16.81
C LYS A 307 8.85 1.56 -17.05
N CYS A 308 9.21 0.31 -16.84
CA CYS A 308 8.26 -0.79 -16.88
C CYS A 308 7.12 -0.54 -15.87
N ILE A 309 5.87 -0.71 -16.32
CA ILE A 309 4.69 -0.50 -15.47
C ILE A 309 4.56 -1.46 -14.28
N PHE A 310 5.16 -2.65 -14.34
CA PHE A 310 4.99 -3.66 -13.29
C PHE A 310 6.12 -3.60 -12.26
N CYS A 311 7.39 -3.59 -12.71
CA CYS A 311 8.52 -3.50 -11.79
C CYS A 311 8.97 -2.07 -11.44
N PHE A 312 8.41 -1.05 -12.09
CA PHE A 312 8.72 0.37 -11.88
C PHE A 312 10.21 0.73 -12.03
N LYS A 313 10.96 -0.06 -12.82
CA LYS A 313 12.36 0.18 -13.13
C LYS A 313 12.52 0.57 -14.59
N LEU A 314 13.54 1.39 -14.86
CA LEU A 314 13.98 1.66 -16.22
C LEU A 314 14.70 0.41 -16.75
N PRO A 315 14.44 -0.05 -17.98
CA PRO A 315 15.13 -1.20 -18.54
C PRO A 315 16.65 -0.96 -18.62
N GLU A 316 17.45 -1.91 -18.13
CA GLU A 316 18.90 -1.83 -18.07
C GLU A 316 19.55 -2.93 -18.94
N PHE A 317 20.58 -2.57 -19.71
CA PHE A 317 21.40 -3.54 -20.44
C PHE A 317 22.81 -3.57 -19.82
N PRO A 318 23.38 -4.75 -19.50
CA PRO A 318 22.96 -6.10 -19.93
C PRO A 318 21.97 -6.83 -19.01
N LYS A 319 21.58 -6.27 -17.85
CA LYS A 319 20.79 -6.98 -16.82
C LYS A 319 19.46 -7.55 -17.33
N ASP A 320 18.72 -6.80 -18.15
CA ASP A 320 17.43 -7.23 -18.70
C ASP A 320 17.57 -7.85 -20.12
N ASN A 321 18.79 -8.22 -20.54
CA ASN A 321 18.99 -8.84 -21.84
C ASN A 321 18.16 -10.14 -21.96
N GLY A 322 17.51 -10.34 -23.10
CA GLY A 322 16.62 -11.49 -23.34
C GLY A 322 15.19 -11.34 -22.82
N ARG A 323 14.90 -10.43 -21.88
CA ARG A 323 13.52 -10.20 -21.38
C ARG A 323 12.63 -9.53 -22.42
N GLY A 324 13.19 -8.55 -23.14
CA GLY A 324 12.47 -7.76 -24.14
C GLY A 324 11.42 -6.82 -23.55
N ILE A 325 10.98 -5.85 -24.36
CA ILE A 325 10.02 -4.81 -23.98
C ILE A 325 8.80 -4.88 -24.89
N VAL A 326 7.61 -4.84 -24.29
CA VAL A 326 6.33 -4.75 -24.98
C VAL A 326 5.70 -3.40 -24.67
N LEU A 327 5.17 -2.73 -25.69
CA LEU A 327 4.42 -1.48 -25.53
C LEU A 327 2.93 -1.74 -25.64
N CYS A 328 2.13 -1.09 -24.79
CA CYS A 328 0.68 -1.14 -24.93
C CYS A 328 0.25 -0.63 -26.33
N PRO A 329 -0.63 -1.33 -27.07
CA PRO A 329 -1.04 -0.90 -28.40
C PRO A 329 -1.82 0.43 -28.39
N LYS A 330 -2.49 0.77 -27.27
CA LYS A 330 -3.26 2.02 -27.16
C LYS A 330 -2.44 3.19 -26.61
N CYS A 331 -1.85 3.05 -25.42
CA CYS A 331 -1.11 4.13 -24.75
C CYS A 331 0.42 4.10 -24.95
N ARG A 332 0.97 3.02 -25.53
CA ARG A 332 2.41 2.82 -25.75
C ARG A 332 3.28 2.83 -24.49
N TYR A 333 2.67 2.65 -23.32
CA TYR A 333 3.42 2.53 -22.07
C TYR A 333 4.17 1.19 -22.02
N PRO A 334 5.44 1.16 -21.57
CA PRO A 334 6.28 -0.04 -21.63
C PRO A 334 6.06 -1.03 -20.49
N ALA A 335 6.31 -2.30 -20.79
CA ALA A 335 6.42 -3.40 -19.84
C ALA A 335 7.52 -4.38 -20.28
N HIS A 336 8.16 -5.10 -19.34
CA HIS A 336 8.96 -6.27 -19.71
C HIS A 336 8.05 -7.36 -20.27
N ALA A 337 8.51 -8.11 -21.28
CA ALA A 337 7.64 -9.04 -22.01
C ALA A 337 7.15 -10.20 -21.13
N ASP A 338 7.98 -10.67 -20.19
CA ASP A 338 7.64 -11.65 -19.16
C ASP A 338 6.53 -11.13 -18.22
N GLU A 339 6.72 -9.96 -17.62
CA GLU A 339 5.76 -9.35 -16.70
C GLU A 339 4.43 -9.01 -17.41
N PHE A 340 4.51 -8.59 -18.68
CA PHE A 340 3.33 -8.36 -19.51
C PHE A 340 2.57 -9.65 -19.82
N LYS A 341 3.28 -10.74 -20.12
CA LYS A 341 2.68 -12.05 -20.38
C LYS A 341 2.00 -12.60 -19.12
N ASP A 342 2.65 -12.49 -17.97
CA ASP A 342 2.10 -12.87 -16.68
C ASP A 342 0.83 -12.08 -16.36
N TRP A 343 0.86 -10.76 -16.56
CA TRP A 343 -0.33 -9.92 -16.42
C TRP A 343 -1.48 -10.36 -17.32
N LEU A 344 -1.20 -10.70 -18.57
CA LEU A 344 -2.20 -11.14 -19.54
C LEU A 344 -2.89 -12.47 -19.18
N THR A 345 -2.32 -13.28 -18.29
CA THR A 345 -2.99 -14.48 -17.76
C THR A 345 -4.21 -14.14 -16.89
N SER A 346 -4.15 -12.99 -16.22
CA SER A 346 -5.16 -12.55 -15.25
C SER A 346 -6.09 -11.45 -15.77
N SER A 347 -5.63 -10.67 -16.76
CA SER A 347 -6.36 -9.51 -17.28
C SER A 347 -6.14 -9.32 -18.77
N ASN A 348 -7.20 -9.00 -19.51
CA ASN A 348 -7.12 -8.62 -20.92
C ASN A 348 -7.01 -7.10 -21.12
N LEU A 349 -6.76 -6.33 -20.05
CA LEU A 349 -6.70 -4.87 -20.08
C LEU A 349 -5.26 -4.38 -19.85
N CYS A 350 -4.92 -3.21 -20.39
CA CYS A 350 -3.67 -2.52 -20.05
C CYS A 350 -3.71 -2.03 -18.59
N SER A 351 -2.69 -2.36 -17.79
CA SER A 351 -2.56 -1.88 -16.40
C SER A 351 -2.43 -0.36 -16.25
N ARG A 352 -2.05 0.37 -17.31
CA ARG A 352 -1.97 1.85 -17.30
C ARG A 352 -3.28 2.51 -17.67
N CYS A 353 -3.74 2.24 -18.89
CA CYS A 353 -4.83 2.99 -19.53
C CYS A 353 -6.16 2.24 -19.52
N ASN A 354 -6.22 1.04 -18.92
CA ASN A 354 -7.39 0.17 -18.84
C ASN A 354 -8.01 -0.21 -20.20
N ALA A 355 -7.26 0.01 -21.29
CA ALA A 355 -7.69 -0.34 -22.62
C ALA A 355 -7.69 -1.85 -22.83
N PRO A 356 -8.69 -2.42 -23.53
CA PRO A 356 -8.64 -3.82 -23.93
C PRO A 356 -7.45 -4.06 -24.86
N ILE A 357 -6.69 -5.12 -24.57
CA ILE A 357 -5.58 -5.58 -25.41
C ILE A 357 -6.15 -6.52 -26.49
N PRO A 358 -5.98 -6.19 -27.78
CA PRO A 358 -6.46 -7.01 -28.89
C PRO A 358 -5.99 -8.48 -28.78
N SER A 359 -6.86 -9.42 -29.15
CA SER A 359 -6.58 -10.87 -29.04
C SER A 359 -5.35 -11.30 -29.84
N ASN A 360 -5.15 -10.74 -31.04
CA ASN A 360 -3.96 -10.94 -31.86
C ASN A 360 -2.68 -10.48 -31.15
N PHE A 361 -2.72 -9.32 -30.49
CA PHE A 361 -1.60 -8.80 -29.73
C PHE A 361 -1.30 -9.61 -28.47
N ARG A 362 -2.33 -10.18 -27.82
CA ARG A 362 -2.14 -11.08 -26.65
C ARG A 362 -1.43 -12.38 -27.03
N ARG A 363 -1.74 -12.94 -28.20
CA ARG A 363 -1.12 -14.18 -28.69
C ARG A 363 0.31 -13.98 -29.16
N ASN A 364 0.59 -12.85 -29.82
CA ASN A 364 1.91 -12.55 -30.35
C ASN A 364 2.24 -11.06 -30.17
N PRO A 365 2.63 -10.62 -28.96
CA PRO A 365 2.97 -9.23 -28.72
C PRO A 365 4.26 -8.87 -29.47
N LYS A 366 4.34 -7.64 -29.99
CA LYS A 366 5.57 -7.15 -30.61
C LYS A 366 6.63 -6.88 -29.53
N ILE A 367 7.66 -7.72 -29.48
CA ILE A 367 8.76 -7.60 -28.52
C ILE A 367 9.89 -6.76 -29.13
N ILE A 368 10.33 -5.74 -28.40
CA ILE A 368 11.46 -4.87 -28.72
C ILE A 368 12.65 -5.32 -27.88
N SER A 369 13.84 -5.47 -28.46
CA SER A 369 15.03 -5.79 -27.67
C SER A 369 15.36 -4.65 -26.70
N VAL A 370 15.81 -4.98 -25.49
CA VAL A 370 16.16 -3.98 -24.47
C VAL A 370 17.24 -3.01 -25.00
N LYS A 371 18.23 -3.52 -25.73
CA LYS A 371 19.26 -2.70 -26.39
C LYS A 371 18.66 -1.64 -27.31
N ASN A 372 17.70 -2.02 -28.17
CA ASN A 372 17.02 -1.07 -29.06
C ASN A 372 16.15 -0.10 -28.27
N TYR A 373 15.47 -0.57 -27.23
CA TYR A 373 14.62 0.27 -26.40
C TYR A 373 15.41 1.35 -25.64
N ILE A 374 16.60 1.03 -25.13
CA ILE A 374 17.50 2.02 -24.51
C ILE A 374 17.93 3.10 -25.50
N ILE A 375 18.19 2.76 -26.76
CA ILE A 375 18.49 3.75 -27.82
C ILE A 375 17.30 4.70 -28.01
N ILE A 376 16.07 4.16 -28.00
CA ILE A 376 14.83 4.95 -28.11
C ILE A 376 14.69 5.90 -26.90
N ILE A 377 14.92 5.42 -25.68
CA ILE A 377 14.86 6.25 -24.46
C ILE A 377 15.86 7.41 -24.57
N LYS A 378 17.12 7.12 -24.93
CA LYS A 378 18.17 8.13 -25.08
C LYS A 378 17.80 9.19 -26.12
N HIS A 379 17.20 8.78 -27.24
CA HIS A 379 16.74 9.72 -28.27
C HIS A 379 15.71 10.73 -27.72
N PHE A 380 14.72 10.28 -26.95
CA PHE A 380 13.70 11.18 -26.42
C PHE A 380 14.18 11.98 -25.20
N VAL A 381 14.89 11.36 -24.26
CA VAL A 381 15.34 12.03 -23.04
C VAL A 381 16.44 13.07 -23.30
N LYS A 382 17.33 12.83 -24.28
CA LYS A 382 18.37 13.80 -24.64
C LYS A 382 17.80 15.07 -25.28
N ASN A 383 16.69 14.95 -26.01
CA ASN A 383 16.03 16.07 -26.69
C ASN A 383 15.03 16.84 -25.80
N ILE A 384 14.95 16.51 -24.51
CA ILE A 384 14.08 17.17 -23.52
C ILE A 384 14.88 18.16 -22.64
N ARG A 385 16.22 18.15 -22.75
CA ARG A 385 17.08 19.26 -22.34
C ARG A 385 17.24 20.20 -23.52
#